data_AF-A0A2J6PU76-F1
#
_entry.id   AF-A0A2J6PU76-F1
#
_cell.length_a   1.000
_cell.length_b   1.000
_cell.length_c   1.000
_cell.angle_alpha   90.00
_cell.angle_beta   90.00
_cell.angle_gamma   90.00
#
_symmetry.space_group_name_H-M   'P 1'
#
loop_
_entity.id
_entity.type
_entity.pdbx_description
1 polymer ?
#
loop_
_entity_poly.entity_id
_entity_poly.type
_entity_poly.pdbx_seq_one_letter_code
_entity_poly.pdbx_strand_id
1 'polypeptide(L)'
;MAKTKPNNKKSKKRERSALHRVVGSPSKPSAPPESPSILLAQATATLQQGDIAGAVKPAKRALSLLDPQSEGALPALNLLGEIHVELGDIDAARKYFLQAAAIDEDGTISEILGGGAEKFLWLAQLSEEGGQDSVDWFEKGAVSLRIQIQQLLDKKKLDKVGEALLEEKTRKLTGAVCAVVEVYMTDLSWEEDAEQKCEALVTEATMVAPGFPEPWQTLANVRISQERLDDARAALKRSLDLWRDLPPESSVVPDFPTRVSLARLLMEADMDVDAIEVLERLVGEDDTSVEVWYLGGWGLYIMGEKQKNGEVSVENGDGESWRVSWISSRQWLNQSLLLFKQQEYEDERLGEHAKELLAKLTAELGAEVTKGDQDEDGEEWEDDEDSDEDEDMAES
;
A
#
# COMPACT_ATOMS: atom_id res chain seq x y z
N MET A 1 41.09 38.62 74.22
CA MET A 1 40.97 40.04 74.63
C MET A 1 40.55 40.86 73.41
N ALA A 2 39.90 42.02 73.62
CA ALA A 2 39.34 42.96 72.63
C ALA A 2 37.91 42.58 72.16
N LYS A 3 36.81 43.24 72.56
CA LYS A 3 36.40 44.67 72.43
C LYS A 3 36.66 45.15 71.01
N THR A 4 35.65 45.55 70.23
CA THR A 4 34.97 46.82 70.45
C THR A 4 33.54 46.86 69.88
N LYS A 5 32.76 47.73 70.51
CA LYS A 5 31.35 48.08 70.27
C LYS A 5 31.32 49.38 69.41
N PRO A 6 30.18 50.08 69.22
CA PRO A 6 29.55 50.36 67.93
C PRO A 6 29.60 51.84 67.47
N ASN A 7 28.81 52.13 66.43
CA ASN A 7 28.01 53.36 66.22
C ASN A 7 28.62 54.45 65.31
N ASN A 8 27.97 54.79 64.18
CA ASN A 8 27.44 56.14 63.98
C ASN A 8 26.64 56.36 62.68
N LYS A 9 25.48 57.00 62.90
CA LYS A 9 24.88 58.15 62.18
C LYS A 9 24.63 58.10 60.66
N LYS A 10 23.32 58.17 60.40
CA LYS A 10 22.64 58.61 59.17
C LYS A 10 23.14 59.97 58.65
N SER A 11 23.30 60.08 57.34
CA SER A 11 22.91 61.26 56.55
C SER A 11 22.32 60.80 55.20
N LYS A 12 21.18 61.39 54.84
CA LYS A 12 20.37 61.11 53.64
C LYS A 12 20.68 62.14 52.54
N LYS A 13 20.75 61.69 51.28
CA LYS A 13 20.22 62.36 50.06
C LYS A 13 20.16 61.31 48.93
N ARG A 14 18.95 60.87 48.53
CA ARG A 14 18.15 61.28 47.32
C ARG A 14 18.84 60.82 46.03
N GLU A 15 18.26 60.12 45.05
CA GLU A 15 16.91 59.72 44.57
C GLU A 15 17.18 58.56 43.56
N ARG A 16 16.33 57.58 43.19
CA ARG A 16 14.95 57.52 42.67
C ARG A 16 14.47 56.05 42.85
N SER A 17 13.35 55.75 43.51
CA SER A 17 11.99 55.52 42.95
C SER A 17 11.91 54.64 41.69
N ALA A 18 11.45 53.39 41.87
CA ALA A 18 10.25 52.88 41.19
C ALA A 18 9.77 51.59 41.88
N LEU A 19 8.58 51.68 42.49
CA LEU A 19 7.77 50.55 42.94
C LEU A 19 7.18 49.84 41.72
N HIS A 20 7.13 48.50 41.72
CA HIS A 20 5.86 47.79 41.64
C HIS A 20 6.01 46.32 42.07
N ARG A 21 5.19 45.97 43.06
CA ARG A 21 4.97 44.65 43.62
C ARG A 21 3.89 43.97 42.77
N VAL A 22 4.12 42.75 42.29
CA VAL A 22 3.05 41.87 41.79
C VAL A 22 3.17 40.53 42.50
N VAL A 23 1.99 40.07 42.91
CA VAL A 23 1.66 38.93 43.75
C VAL A 23 2.03 37.62 43.05
N GLY A 24 2.68 36.71 43.78
CA GLY A 24 2.96 35.35 43.30
C GLY A 24 1.65 34.59 43.12
N SER A 25 1.38 34.14 41.89
CA SER A 25 0.30 33.19 41.60
C SER A 25 0.64 31.81 42.14
N PRO A 26 -0.35 31.02 42.62
CA PRO A 26 -0.12 29.67 43.08
C PRO A 26 0.27 28.78 41.90
N SER A 27 1.35 28.02 42.08
CA SER A 27 1.82 27.01 41.13
C SER A 27 0.70 26.00 40.85
N LYS A 28 0.39 25.81 39.55
CA LYS A 28 -0.47 24.72 39.07
C LYS A 28 0.04 23.38 39.64
N PRO A 29 -0.84 22.46 40.05
CA PRO A 29 -0.41 21.09 40.36
C PRO A 29 0.23 20.50 39.10
N SER A 30 1.47 20.06 39.21
CA SER A 30 2.16 19.31 38.15
C SER A 30 1.32 18.09 37.81
N ALA A 31 0.91 17.96 36.55
CA ALA A 31 0.38 16.70 36.04
C ALA A 31 1.38 15.58 36.37
N PRO A 32 0.91 14.37 36.74
CA PRO A 32 1.81 13.24 36.95
C PRO A 32 2.67 13.04 35.70
N PRO A 33 3.95 12.65 35.83
CA PRO A 33 4.79 12.37 34.68
C PRO A 33 4.11 11.32 33.81
N GLU A 34 3.83 11.67 32.56
CA GLU A 34 3.21 10.77 31.59
C GLU A 34 4.08 9.52 31.44
N SER A 35 3.51 8.34 31.68
CA SER A 35 4.24 7.08 31.54
C SER A 35 4.50 6.78 30.06
N PRO A 36 5.60 6.07 29.72
CA PRO A 36 5.88 5.65 28.35
C PRO A 36 4.69 4.93 27.69
N SER A 37 3.98 4.10 28.44
CA SER A 37 2.79 3.39 27.95
C SER A 37 1.64 4.31 27.51
N ILE A 38 1.40 5.41 28.23
CA ILE A 38 0.34 6.39 27.86
C ILE A 38 0.75 7.13 26.59
N LEU A 39 2.02 7.50 26.48
CA LEU A 39 2.57 8.16 25.30
C LEU A 39 2.51 7.26 24.06
N LEU A 40 2.81 5.97 24.19
CA LEU A 40 2.69 5.01 23.09
C LEU A 40 1.24 4.80 22.67
N ALA A 41 0.31 4.69 23.62
CA ALA A 41 -1.12 4.60 23.32
C ALA A 41 -1.63 5.87 22.60
N GLN A 42 -1.14 7.05 23.02
CA GLN A 42 -1.45 8.31 22.34
C GLN A 42 -0.90 8.30 20.91
N ALA A 43 0.38 7.95 20.72
CA ALA A 43 0.99 7.88 19.39
C ALA A 43 0.25 6.91 18.47
N THR A 44 -0.11 5.72 18.97
CA THR A 44 -0.89 4.72 18.24
C THR A 44 -2.26 5.26 17.83
N ALA A 45 -2.97 5.91 18.76
CA ALA A 45 -4.27 6.51 18.46
C ALA A 45 -4.17 7.67 17.46
N THR A 46 -3.10 8.46 17.52
CA THR A 46 -2.85 9.55 16.56
C THR A 46 -2.53 9.00 15.17
N LEU A 47 -1.74 7.92 15.08
CA LEU A 47 -1.47 7.22 13.82
C LEU A 47 -2.76 6.64 13.21
N GLN A 48 -3.59 5.97 14.02
CA GLN A 48 -4.87 5.41 13.59
C GLN A 48 -5.89 6.48 13.12
N GLN A 49 -5.72 7.74 13.52
CA GLN A 49 -6.54 8.86 13.05
C GLN A 49 -6.01 9.47 11.74
N GLY A 50 -4.93 8.94 11.18
CA GLY A 50 -4.28 9.44 9.96
C GLY A 50 -3.33 10.62 10.19
N ASP A 51 -3.13 11.07 11.44
CA ASP A 51 -2.14 12.11 11.76
C ASP A 51 -0.76 11.47 11.98
N ILE A 52 -0.17 10.98 10.89
CA ILE A 52 1.11 10.26 10.90
C ILE A 52 2.21 11.16 11.51
N ALA A 53 2.30 12.42 11.07
CA ALA A 53 3.29 13.37 11.56
C ALA A 53 3.10 13.71 13.06
N GLY A 54 1.85 13.82 13.52
CA GLY A 54 1.51 14.07 14.91
C GLY A 54 1.89 12.91 15.84
N ALA A 55 1.90 11.67 15.35
CA ALA A 55 2.25 10.47 16.12
C ALA A 55 3.74 10.42 16.52
N VAL A 56 4.63 11.07 15.75
CA VAL A 56 6.08 11.06 15.97
C VAL A 56 6.45 11.61 17.36
N LYS A 57 5.86 12.74 17.75
CA LYS A 57 6.23 13.44 18.98
C LYS A 57 5.96 12.62 20.25
N PRO A 58 4.75 12.07 20.47
CA PRO A 58 4.49 11.20 21.62
C PRO A 58 5.34 9.92 21.59
N ALA A 59 5.56 9.29 20.43
CA ALA A 59 6.39 8.09 20.32
C ALA A 59 7.87 8.36 20.68
N LYS A 60 8.48 9.44 20.14
CA LYS A 60 9.84 9.86 20.51
C LYS A 60 9.94 10.22 21.98
N ARG A 61 8.90 10.84 22.55
CA ARG A 61 8.87 11.15 23.98
C ARG A 61 8.86 9.88 24.82
N ALA A 62 8.09 8.86 24.44
CA ALA A 62 8.07 7.57 25.12
C ALA A 62 9.46 6.92 25.12
N LEU A 63 10.11 6.84 23.95
CA LEU A 63 11.46 6.30 23.82
C LEU A 63 12.48 7.07 24.68
N SER A 64 12.37 8.40 24.77
CA SER A 64 13.29 9.23 25.59
C SER A 64 13.21 8.99 27.10
N LEU A 65 12.13 8.34 27.57
CA LEU A 65 11.91 8.00 28.97
C LEU A 65 12.35 6.57 29.32
N LEU A 66 12.80 5.81 28.33
CA LEU A 66 13.22 4.41 28.43
C LEU A 66 14.73 4.32 28.22
N ASP A 67 15.33 3.22 28.68
CA ASP A 67 16.69 2.87 28.26
C ASP A 67 16.63 2.36 26.80
N PRO A 68 17.24 3.06 25.83
CA PRO A 68 17.13 2.70 24.41
C PRO A 68 17.66 1.31 24.06
N GLN A 69 18.44 0.66 24.93
CA GLN A 69 18.99 -0.68 24.70
C GLN A 69 18.26 -1.76 25.50
N SER A 70 17.19 -1.40 26.22
CA SER A 70 16.41 -2.34 27.03
C SER A 70 15.22 -2.92 26.26
N GLU A 71 14.76 -4.11 26.65
CA GLU A 71 13.53 -4.72 26.12
C GLU A 71 12.32 -3.78 26.23
N GLY A 72 12.27 -2.94 27.26
CA GLY A 72 11.19 -1.95 27.44
C GLY A 72 11.11 -0.89 26.34
N ALA A 73 12.18 -0.69 25.56
CA ALA A 73 12.20 0.24 24.43
C ALA A 73 11.59 -0.33 23.15
N LEU A 74 11.47 -1.65 23.03
CA LEU A 74 11.00 -2.33 21.81
C LEU A 74 9.66 -1.78 21.28
N PRO A 75 8.60 -1.59 22.09
CA PRO A 75 7.34 -1.07 21.57
C PRO A 75 7.46 0.35 21.00
N ALA A 76 8.35 1.17 21.57
CA ALA A 76 8.58 2.52 21.09
C ALA A 76 9.42 2.53 19.80
N LEU A 77 10.39 1.62 19.68
CA LEU A 77 11.21 1.47 18.48
C LEU A 77 10.37 0.97 17.30
N ASN A 78 9.57 -0.09 17.49
CA ASN A 78 8.72 -0.63 16.42
C ASN A 78 7.72 0.42 15.94
N LEU A 79 7.00 1.08 16.87
CA LEU A 79 6.03 2.12 16.51
C LEU A 79 6.69 3.31 15.78
N LEU A 80 7.90 3.71 16.18
CA LEU A 80 8.65 4.74 15.45
C LEU A 80 9.08 4.27 14.06
N GLY A 81 9.47 3.00 13.93
CA GLY A 81 9.74 2.37 12.65
C GLY A 81 8.55 2.48 11.71
N GLU A 82 7.38 2.00 12.15
CA GLU A 82 6.11 2.05 11.40
C GLU A 82 5.73 3.49 11.03
N ILE A 83 5.74 4.43 11.99
CA ILE A 83 5.42 5.84 11.71
C ILE A 83 6.35 6.42 10.63
N HIS A 84 7.65 6.09 10.66
CA HIS A 84 8.60 6.60 9.70
C HIS A 84 8.48 5.93 8.31
N VAL A 85 8.02 4.66 8.23
CA VAL A 85 7.60 4.04 6.97
C VAL A 85 6.46 4.82 6.34
N GLU A 86 5.41 5.10 7.12
CA GLU A 86 4.22 5.84 6.65
C GLU A 86 4.54 7.30 6.25
N LEU A 87 5.61 7.89 6.81
CA LEU A 87 6.10 9.22 6.41
C LEU A 87 7.00 9.18 5.15
N GLY A 88 7.38 8.01 4.67
CA GLY A 88 8.37 7.84 3.60
C GLY A 88 9.82 8.11 4.05
N ASP A 89 10.10 8.22 5.35
CA ASP A 89 11.45 8.40 5.91
C ASP A 89 12.10 7.03 6.19
N ILE A 90 12.45 6.35 5.10
CA ILE A 90 12.96 4.97 5.10
C ILE A 90 14.25 4.84 5.93
N ASP A 91 15.13 5.83 5.86
CA ASP A 91 16.38 5.86 6.63
C ASP A 91 16.13 5.86 8.14
N ALA A 92 15.15 6.64 8.61
CA ALA A 92 14.81 6.66 10.02
C ALA A 92 14.09 5.39 10.44
N ALA A 93 13.17 4.88 9.63
CA ALA A 93 12.46 3.63 9.89
C ALA A 93 13.45 2.47 10.08
N ARG A 94 14.37 2.30 9.12
CA ARG A 94 15.41 1.27 9.16
C ARG A 94 16.28 1.36 10.41
N LYS A 95 16.68 2.57 10.83
CA LYS A 95 17.47 2.77 12.08
C LYS A 95 16.73 2.27 13.31
N TYR A 96 15.42 2.54 13.41
CA TYR A 96 14.63 2.08 14.55
C TYR A 96 14.45 0.56 14.55
N PHE A 97 14.15 -0.05 13.41
CA PHE A 97 14.02 -1.50 13.31
C PHE A 97 15.35 -2.24 13.53
N LEU A 98 16.49 -1.70 13.05
CA LEU A 98 17.82 -2.25 13.34
C LEU A 98 18.13 -2.21 14.83
N GLN A 99 17.75 -1.13 15.52
CA GLN A 99 17.92 -1.03 16.97
C GLN A 99 17.02 -2.04 17.70
N ALA A 100 15.77 -2.23 17.25
CA ALA A 100 14.88 -3.25 17.82
C ALA A 100 15.42 -4.67 17.57
N ALA A 101 15.99 -4.93 16.40
CA ALA A 101 16.61 -6.20 16.04
C ALA A 101 17.86 -6.49 16.89
N ALA A 102 18.63 -5.47 17.27
CA ALA A 102 19.77 -5.62 18.18
C ALA A 102 19.36 -5.97 19.63
N ILE A 103 18.14 -5.64 20.04
CA ILE A 103 17.61 -5.96 21.38
C ILE A 103 16.97 -7.36 21.40
N ASP A 104 16.31 -7.74 20.32
CA ASP A 104 15.65 -9.05 20.15
C ASP A 104 16.18 -9.75 18.89
N GLU A 105 17.45 -10.18 18.94
CA GLU A 105 18.22 -10.71 17.80
C GLU A 105 17.55 -11.93 17.15
N ASP A 106 16.95 -12.80 17.96
CA ASP A 106 16.34 -14.06 17.52
C ASP A 106 14.82 -13.99 17.39
N GLY A 107 14.19 -12.84 17.68
CA GLY A 107 12.73 -12.71 17.65
C GLY A 107 12.00 -13.55 18.70
N THR A 108 12.66 -13.84 19.83
CA THR A 108 12.14 -14.74 20.88
C THR A 108 11.46 -13.99 22.01
N ILE A 109 11.69 -12.68 22.12
CA ILE A 109 10.97 -11.83 23.07
C ILE A 109 9.48 -11.79 22.70
N SER A 110 8.63 -11.82 23.72
CA SER A 110 7.17 -11.78 23.54
C SER A 110 6.73 -10.51 22.82
N GLU A 111 5.81 -10.64 21.87
CA GLU A 111 5.19 -9.49 21.16
C GLU A 111 4.49 -8.50 22.11
N ILE A 112 4.02 -8.97 23.28
CA ILE A 112 3.44 -8.09 24.32
C ILE A 112 4.48 -7.09 24.83
N LEU A 113 5.77 -7.45 24.76
CA LEU A 113 6.90 -6.59 25.13
C LEU A 113 7.52 -5.89 23.91
N GLY A 114 6.95 -6.02 22.71
CA GLY A 114 7.48 -5.46 21.46
C GLY A 114 8.51 -6.34 20.75
N GLY A 115 8.68 -7.60 21.16
CA GLY A 115 9.50 -8.57 20.41
C GLY A 115 8.78 -9.13 19.18
N GLY A 116 9.28 -10.24 18.65
CA GLY A 116 8.64 -10.99 17.55
C GLY A 116 9.15 -10.66 16.16
N ALA A 117 8.43 -11.10 15.13
CA ALA A 117 8.93 -11.15 13.76
C ALA A 117 8.87 -9.83 12.97
N GLU A 118 7.96 -8.92 13.34
CA GLU A 118 7.55 -7.77 12.53
C GLU A 118 8.72 -6.91 12.06
N LYS A 119 9.62 -6.56 12.97
CA LYS A 119 10.83 -5.78 12.68
C LYS A 119 11.73 -6.42 11.61
N PHE A 120 11.79 -7.75 11.55
CA PHE A 120 12.62 -8.44 10.56
C PHE A 120 11.97 -8.39 9.18
N LEU A 121 10.64 -8.53 9.11
CA LEU A 121 9.90 -8.40 7.86
C LEU A 121 10.05 -6.99 7.28
N TRP A 122 10.00 -5.96 8.13
CA TRP A 122 10.30 -4.59 7.73
C TRP A 122 11.74 -4.42 7.27
N LEU A 123 12.73 -4.93 8.01
CA LEU A 123 14.14 -4.82 7.61
C LEU A 123 14.45 -5.49 6.27
N ALA A 124 13.74 -6.57 5.94
CA ALA A 124 13.86 -7.23 4.65
C ALA A 124 13.38 -6.33 3.51
N GLN A 125 12.17 -5.77 3.64
CA GLN A 125 11.60 -4.86 2.62
C GLN A 125 12.37 -3.53 2.51
N LEU A 126 12.98 -3.08 3.59
CA LEU A 126 13.75 -1.84 3.66
C LEU A 126 15.26 -2.06 3.47
N SER A 127 15.68 -3.23 2.99
CA SER A 127 17.09 -3.50 2.72
C SER A 127 17.60 -2.60 1.59
N GLU A 128 18.69 -1.89 1.84
CA GLU A 128 19.38 -1.10 0.80
C GLU A 128 20.19 -1.98 -0.15
N GLU A 129 20.60 -3.18 0.31
CA GLU A 129 21.37 -4.14 -0.49
C GLU A 129 20.46 -5.01 -1.36
N GLY A 130 19.23 -5.28 -0.91
CA GLY A 130 18.34 -6.22 -1.58
C GLY A 130 18.85 -7.65 -1.44
N GLY A 131 18.49 -8.52 -2.38
CA GLY A 131 19.07 -9.84 -2.56
C GLY A 131 19.21 -10.66 -1.28
N GLN A 132 20.42 -11.11 -0.99
CA GLN A 132 20.67 -12.01 0.14
C GLN A 132 20.43 -11.36 1.51
N ASP A 133 20.69 -10.06 1.67
CA ASP A 133 20.38 -9.35 2.93
C ASP A 133 18.86 -9.37 3.19
N SER A 134 18.06 -9.17 2.15
CA SER A 134 16.59 -9.27 2.25
C SER A 134 16.14 -10.67 2.64
N VAL A 135 16.70 -11.71 2.00
CA VAL A 135 16.42 -13.11 2.33
C VAL A 135 16.77 -13.41 3.79
N ASP A 136 17.94 -12.99 4.27
CA ASP A 136 18.38 -13.24 5.64
C ASP A 136 17.42 -12.63 6.67
N TRP A 137 16.89 -11.43 6.41
CA TRP A 137 15.89 -10.80 7.26
C TRP A 137 14.53 -11.50 7.20
N PHE A 138 14.04 -11.86 6.01
CA PHE A 138 12.80 -12.62 5.88
C PHE A 138 12.89 -13.98 6.58
N GLU A 139 14.01 -14.68 6.45
CA GLU A 139 14.23 -15.97 7.11
C GLU A 139 14.19 -15.86 8.62
N LYS A 140 14.79 -14.81 9.21
CA LYS A 140 14.68 -14.53 10.66
C LYS A 140 13.23 -14.32 11.09
N GLY A 141 12.48 -13.51 10.33
CA GLY A 141 11.06 -13.30 10.56
C GLY A 141 10.26 -14.61 10.47
N ALA A 142 10.50 -15.41 9.44
CA ALA A 142 9.85 -16.69 9.20
C ALA A 142 10.17 -17.71 10.31
N VAL A 143 11.41 -17.78 10.81
CA VAL A 143 11.79 -18.64 11.94
C VAL A 143 11.03 -18.24 13.21
N SER A 144 10.98 -16.95 13.54
CA SER A 144 10.21 -16.46 14.70
C SER A 144 8.72 -16.83 14.56
N LEU A 145 8.13 -16.63 13.38
CA LEU A 145 6.73 -16.99 13.11
C LEU A 145 6.46 -18.48 13.21
N ARG A 146 7.32 -19.34 12.65
CA ARG A 146 7.19 -20.81 12.76
C ARG A 146 7.21 -21.26 14.23
N ILE A 147 8.08 -20.68 15.05
CA ILE A 147 8.12 -20.97 16.50
C ILE A 147 6.80 -20.57 17.16
N GLN A 148 6.28 -19.37 16.89
CA GLN A 148 5.04 -18.89 17.48
C GLN A 148 3.81 -19.71 17.02
N ILE A 149 3.76 -20.10 15.74
CA ILE A 149 2.73 -20.99 15.18
C ILE A 149 2.77 -22.34 15.90
N GLN A 150 3.96 -22.94 16.05
CA GLN A 150 4.10 -24.22 16.74
C GLN A 150 3.64 -24.13 18.20
N GLN A 151 3.99 -23.05 18.91
CA GLN A 151 3.51 -22.80 20.27
C GLN A 151 1.99 -22.69 20.38
N LEU A 152 1.31 -22.17 19.34
CA LEU A 152 -0.15 -22.13 19.28
C LEU A 152 -0.74 -23.53 19.00
N LEU A 153 -0.15 -24.28 18.08
CA LEU A 153 -0.57 -25.64 17.72
C LEU A 153 -0.38 -26.65 18.86
N ASP A 154 0.65 -26.47 19.70
CA ASP A 154 0.92 -27.31 20.87
C ASP A 154 -0.12 -27.13 21.99
N LYS A 155 -0.95 -26.07 21.93
CA LYS A 155 -2.04 -25.87 22.90
C LYS A 155 -3.16 -26.87 22.63
N LYS A 156 -3.51 -27.67 23.64
CA LYS A 156 -4.55 -28.71 23.57
C LYS A 156 -5.92 -28.22 23.09
N LYS A 157 -6.23 -26.95 23.30
CA LYS A 157 -7.46 -26.30 22.82
C LYS A 157 -7.16 -24.83 22.56
N LEU A 158 -7.42 -24.41 21.33
CA LEU A 158 -7.35 -23.02 20.92
C LEU A 158 -8.74 -22.39 21.12
N ASP A 159 -8.77 -21.19 21.69
CA ASP A 159 -9.98 -20.38 21.73
C ASP A 159 -10.03 -19.49 20.46
N LYS A 160 -11.12 -18.74 20.29
CA LYS A 160 -11.29 -17.87 19.10
C LYS A 160 -10.15 -16.85 18.94
N VAL A 161 -9.57 -16.38 20.05
CA VAL A 161 -8.44 -15.44 20.01
C VAL A 161 -7.19 -16.15 19.52
N GLY A 162 -6.91 -17.36 20.03
CA GLY A 162 -5.81 -18.17 19.55
C GLY A 162 -5.96 -18.59 18.09
N GLU A 163 -7.18 -18.90 17.62
CA GLU A 163 -7.46 -19.22 16.20
C GLU A 163 -7.14 -18.03 15.30
N ALA A 164 -7.59 -16.82 15.68
CA ALA A 164 -7.28 -15.60 14.95
C ALA A 164 -5.77 -15.30 14.93
N LEU A 165 -5.07 -15.48 16.06
CA LEU A 165 -3.61 -15.32 16.13
C LEU A 165 -2.87 -16.36 15.27
N LEU A 166 -3.37 -17.60 15.21
CA LEU A 166 -2.80 -18.63 14.35
C LEU A 166 -2.96 -18.26 12.89
N GLU A 167 -4.14 -17.80 12.48
CA GLU A 167 -4.41 -17.33 11.12
C GLU A 167 -3.51 -16.14 10.74
N GLU A 168 -3.43 -15.11 11.61
CA GLU A 168 -2.58 -13.93 11.41
C GLU A 168 -1.10 -14.32 11.22
N LYS A 169 -0.57 -15.18 12.11
CA LYS A 169 0.83 -15.61 12.05
C LYS A 169 1.12 -16.48 10.84
N THR A 170 0.16 -17.35 10.47
CA THR A 170 0.25 -18.16 9.25
C THR A 170 0.31 -17.24 8.03
N ARG A 171 -0.52 -16.19 7.98
CA ARG A 171 -0.52 -15.19 6.90
C ARG A 171 0.82 -14.47 6.81
N LYS A 172 1.33 -13.95 7.93
CA LYS A 172 2.65 -13.29 7.99
C LYS A 172 3.79 -14.23 7.55
N LEU A 173 3.76 -15.51 7.96
CA LEU A 173 4.77 -16.49 7.55
C LEU A 173 4.72 -16.71 6.06
N THR A 174 3.51 -16.90 5.53
CA THR A 174 3.28 -17.12 4.12
C THR A 174 3.73 -15.93 3.27
N GLY A 175 3.38 -14.70 3.64
CA GLY A 175 3.85 -13.51 2.95
C GLY A 175 5.38 -13.39 2.96
N ALA A 176 6.04 -13.70 4.09
CA ALA A 176 7.50 -13.73 4.15
C ALA A 176 8.11 -14.79 3.21
N VAL A 177 7.53 -15.99 3.14
CA VAL A 177 7.98 -17.06 2.24
C VAL A 177 7.77 -16.65 0.77
N CYS A 178 6.62 -16.05 0.44
CA CYS A 178 6.32 -15.54 -0.90
C CYS A 178 7.28 -14.41 -1.30
N ALA A 179 7.59 -13.49 -0.40
CA ALA A 179 8.58 -12.43 -0.64
C ALA A 179 9.99 -12.99 -0.91
N VAL A 180 10.42 -14.05 -0.21
CA VAL A 180 11.70 -14.71 -0.49
C VAL A 180 11.71 -15.31 -1.90
N VAL A 181 10.60 -15.91 -2.35
CA VAL A 181 10.48 -16.40 -3.74
C VAL A 181 10.66 -15.26 -4.73
N GLU A 182 10.00 -14.12 -4.49
CA GLU A 182 10.14 -12.94 -5.36
C GLU A 182 11.59 -12.45 -5.44
N VAL A 183 12.31 -12.40 -4.32
CA VAL A 183 13.74 -12.04 -4.30
C VAL A 183 14.59 -13.01 -5.14
N TYR A 184 14.29 -14.32 -5.11
CA TYR A 184 14.94 -15.31 -5.99
C TYR A 184 14.52 -15.19 -7.46
N MET A 185 13.37 -14.59 -7.75
CA MET A 185 12.93 -14.33 -9.11
C MET A 185 13.43 -12.98 -9.67
N THR A 186 13.98 -12.12 -8.82
CA THR A 186 14.56 -10.82 -9.22
C THR A 186 16.06 -10.75 -8.93
N ASP A 187 16.43 -10.46 -7.69
CA ASP A 187 17.77 -10.03 -7.27
C ASP A 187 18.76 -11.21 -7.28
N LEU A 188 18.28 -12.38 -6.83
CA LEU A 188 19.05 -13.62 -6.74
C LEU A 188 18.72 -14.58 -7.88
N SER A 189 18.16 -14.09 -8.98
CA SER A 189 17.77 -14.89 -10.15
C SER A 189 18.95 -15.57 -10.87
N TRP A 190 20.18 -15.15 -10.60
CA TRP A 190 21.41 -15.74 -11.15
C TRP A 190 22.03 -16.84 -10.26
N GLU A 191 21.48 -17.11 -9.08
CA GLU A 191 21.97 -18.21 -8.23
C GLU A 191 21.65 -19.57 -8.85
N GLU A 192 22.60 -20.51 -8.81
CA GLU A 192 22.45 -21.83 -9.44
C GLU A 192 21.28 -22.64 -8.84
N ASP A 193 20.92 -22.37 -7.59
CA ASP A 193 19.84 -23.03 -6.86
C ASP A 193 18.54 -22.21 -6.77
N ALA A 194 18.43 -21.07 -7.48
CA ALA A 194 17.28 -20.17 -7.40
C ALA A 194 15.96 -20.90 -7.72
N GLU A 195 15.89 -21.63 -8.84
CA GLU A 195 14.68 -22.38 -9.21
C GLU A 195 14.32 -23.46 -8.17
N GLN A 196 15.34 -24.17 -7.65
CA GLN A 196 15.12 -25.20 -6.64
C GLN A 196 14.56 -24.62 -5.34
N LYS A 197 15.08 -23.46 -4.92
CA LYS A 197 14.58 -22.74 -3.75
C LYS A 197 13.15 -22.24 -3.97
N CYS A 198 12.86 -21.62 -5.13
CA CYS A 198 11.52 -21.19 -5.48
C CYS A 198 10.51 -22.35 -5.39
N GLU A 199 10.80 -23.50 -5.98
CA GLU A 199 9.93 -24.69 -5.93
C GLU A 199 9.69 -25.19 -4.50
N ALA A 200 10.73 -25.24 -3.68
CA ALA A 200 10.61 -25.66 -2.28
C ALA A 200 9.72 -24.70 -1.49
N LEU A 201 9.94 -23.40 -1.64
CA LEU A 201 9.24 -22.34 -0.91
C LEU A 201 7.77 -22.22 -1.33
N VAL A 202 7.44 -22.25 -2.64
CA VAL A 202 6.03 -22.23 -3.08
C VAL A 202 5.27 -23.49 -2.68
N THR A 203 5.96 -24.64 -2.61
CA THR A 203 5.39 -25.88 -2.08
C THR A 203 5.07 -25.75 -0.59
N GLU A 204 6.00 -25.21 0.20
CA GLU A 204 5.75 -24.90 1.62
C GLU A 204 4.56 -23.95 1.78
N ALA A 205 4.58 -22.81 1.09
CA ALA A 205 3.56 -21.77 1.20
C ALA A 205 2.15 -22.30 0.90
N THR A 206 1.99 -23.06 -0.19
CA THR A 206 0.69 -23.63 -0.58
C THR A 206 0.21 -24.77 0.34
N MET A 207 1.12 -25.48 1.00
CA MET A 207 0.77 -26.48 2.01
C MET A 207 0.37 -25.86 3.36
N VAL A 208 1.08 -24.83 3.78
CA VAL A 208 0.84 -24.13 5.06
C VAL A 208 -0.43 -23.28 5.01
N ALA A 209 -0.67 -22.62 3.88
CA ALA A 209 -1.75 -21.65 3.72
C ALA A 209 -2.59 -21.86 2.44
N PRO A 210 -3.23 -23.03 2.26
CA PRO A 210 -4.00 -23.32 1.04
C PRO A 210 -5.24 -22.43 0.86
N GLY A 211 -5.68 -21.74 1.93
CA GLY A 211 -6.82 -20.82 1.93
C GLY A 211 -6.46 -19.35 1.74
N PHE A 212 -5.18 -19.00 1.59
CA PHE A 212 -4.76 -17.63 1.26
C PHE A 212 -4.50 -17.50 -0.25
N PRO A 213 -4.90 -16.38 -0.89
CA PRO A 213 -4.72 -16.21 -2.33
C PRO A 213 -3.25 -16.09 -2.76
N GLU A 214 -2.43 -15.40 -1.97
CA GLU A 214 -1.04 -15.02 -2.30
C GLU A 214 -0.12 -16.21 -2.63
N PRO A 215 -0.07 -17.33 -1.86
CA PRO A 215 0.68 -18.53 -2.25
C PRO A 215 0.40 -19.03 -3.67
N TRP A 216 -0.86 -18.96 -4.09
CA TRP A 216 -1.28 -19.42 -5.40
C TRP A 216 -0.83 -18.45 -6.50
N GLN A 217 -0.75 -17.16 -6.19
CA GLN A 217 -0.21 -16.14 -7.11
C GLN A 217 1.29 -16.30 -7.26
N THR A 218 2.02 -16.49 -6.15
CA THR A 218 3.46 -16.77 -6.18
C THR A 218 3.77 -18.07 -6.92
N LEU A 219 2.98 -19.13 -6.68
CA LEU A 219 3.12 -20.38 -7.45
C LEU A 219 2.90 -20.12 -8.95
N ALA A 220 1.90 -19.34 -9.33
CA ALA A 220 1.68 -18.99 -10.72
C ALA A 220 2.86 -18.23 -11.33
N ASN A 221 3.43 -17.28 -10.60
CA ASN A 221 4.61 -16.53 -11.02
C ASN A 221 5.79 -17.48 -11.34
N VAL A 222 6.09 -18.41 -10.42
CA VAL A 222 7.12 -19.44 -10.65
C VAL A 222 6.80 -20.30 -11.88
N ARG A 223 5.54 -20.72 -12.06
CA ARG A 223 5.13 -21.53 -13.22
C ARG A 223 5.25 -20.77 -14.54
N ILE A 224 4.99 -19.46 -14.55
CA ILE A 224 5.19 -18.61 -15.72
C ILE A 224 6.67 -18.60 -16.11
N SER A 225 7.59 -18.36 -15.17
CA SER A 225 9.03 -18.37 -15.45
C SER A 225 9.57 -19.74 -15.89
N GLN A 226 8.87 -20.83 -15.56
CA GLN A 226 9.17 -22.19 -16.03
C GLN A 226 8.50 -22.55 -17.37
N GLU A 227 7.83 -21.61 -18.03
CA GLU A 227 7.06 -21.82 -19.26
C GLU A 227 5.90 -22.84 -19.09
N ARG A 228 5.38 -23.00 -17.86
CA ARG A 228 4.28 -23.92 -17.51
C ARG A 228 2.96 -23.18 -17.38
N LEU A 229 2.51 -22.57 -18.48
CA LEU A 229 1.34 -21.68 -18.48
C LEU A 229 0.03 -22.33 -18.02
N ASP A 230 -0.21 -23.61 -18.33
CA ASP A 230 -1.44 -24.29 -17.87
C ASP A 230 -1.47 -24.47 -16.35
N ASP A 231 -0.32 -24.76 -15.74
CA ASP A 231 -0.19 -24.85 -14.28
C ASP A 231 -0.31 -23.47 -13.64
N ALA A 232 0.23 -22.42 -14.29
CA ALA A 232 0.07 -21.04 -13.85
C ALA A 232 -1.40 -20.62 -13.84
N ARG A 233 -2.14 -20.87 -14.94
CA ARG A 233 -3.59 -20.60 -15.03
C ARG A 233 -4.39 -21.34 -13.96
N ALA A 234 -4.05 -22.60 -13.69
CA ALA A 234 -4.71 -23.37 -12.64
C ALA A 234 -4.46 -22.76 -11.24
N ALA A 235 -3.24 -22.29 -10.97
CA ALA A 235 -2.90 -21.62 -9.72
C ALA A 235 -3.58 -20.24 -9.59
N LEU A 236 -3.57 -19.42 -10.64
CA LEU A 236 -4.27 -18.11 -10.67
C LEU A 236 -5.77 -18.26 -10.46
N LYS A 237 -6.40 -19.23 -11.13
CA LYS A 237 -7.82 -19.54 -10.93
C LYS A 237 -8.12 -19.91 -9.48
N ARG A 238 -7.27 -20.77 -8.88
CA ARG A 238 -7.41 -21.12 -7.46
C ARG A 238 -7.26 -19.92 -6.55
N SER A 239 -6.37 -18.99 -6.87
CA SER A 239 -6.25 -17.72 -6.14
C SER A 239 -7.54 -16.91 -6.22
N LEU A 240 -8.08 -16.68 -7.43
CA LEU A 240 -9.31 -15.91 -7.66
C LEU A 240 -10.53 -16.52 -6.96
N ASP A 241 -10.71 -17.84 -7.03
CA ASP A 241 -11.84 -18.54 -6.43
C ASP A 241 -11.92 -18.36 -4.89
N LEU A 242 -10.83 -17.96 -4.24
CA LEU A 242 -10.82 -17.69 -2.79
C LEU A 242 -11.44 -16.35 -2.42
N TRP A 243 -11.48 -15.36 -3.33
CA TRP A 243 -11.83 -13.98 -2.95
C TRP A 243 -12.68 -13.19 -3.95
N ARG A 244 -12.84 -13.63 -5.22
CA ARG A 244 -13.52 -12.83 -6.26
C ARG A 244 -14.94 -12.40 -5.85
N ASP A 245 -15.69 -13.32 -5.25
CA ASP A 245 -17.09 -13.12 -4.84
C ASP A 245 -17.22 -12.53 -3.42
N LEU A 246 -16.10 -12.22 -2.76
CA LEU A 246 -16.11 -11.65 -1.42
C LEU A 246 -16.22 -10.12 -1.45
N PRO A 247 -16.93 -9.54 -0.46
CA PRO A 247 -17.04 -8.10 -0.35
C PRO A 247 -15.66 -7.46 -0.11
N PRO A 248 -15.44 -6.20 -0.52
CA PRO A 248 -14.15 -5.49 -0.38
C PRO A 248 -13.58 -5.49 1.04
N GLU A 249 -14.44 -5.53 2.06
CA GLU A 249 -14.04 -5.48 3.48
C GLU A 249 -13.59 -6.83 4.04
N SER A 250 -13.62 -7.90 3.24
CA SER A 250 -13.20 -9.23 3.69
C SER A 250 -11.67 -9.32 3.84
N SER A 251 -11.20 -9.86 4.96
CA SER A 251 -9.77 -10.08 5.24
C SER A 251 -9.08 -11.10 4.32
N VAL A 252 -9.84 -11.80 3.47
CA VAL A 252 -9.31 -12.74 2.47
C VAL A 252 -9.01 -12.03 1.15
N VAL A 253 -9.65 -10.90 0.87
CA VAL A 253 -9.36 -10.09 -0.31
C VAL A 253 -7.92 -9.58 -0.18
N PRO A 254 -7.03 -9.85 -1.15
CA PRO A 254 -5.66 -9.34 -1.08
C PRO A 254 -5.64 -7.82 -1.11
N ASP A 255 -4.60 -7.22 -0.54
CA ASP A 255 -4.45 -5.76 -0.57
C ASP A 255 -4.29 -5.23 -2.00
N PHE A 256 -4.32 -3.91 -2.13
CA PHE A 256 -4.28 -3.24 -3.42
C PHE A 256 -3.01 -3.59 -4.22
N PRO A 257 -1.77 -3.47 -3.67
CA PRO A 257 -0.56 -3.87 -4.39
C PRO A 257 -0.55 -5.33 -4.83
N THR A 258 -0.99 -6.27 -3.99
CA THR A 258 -1.03 -7.69 -4.34
C THR A 258 -1.94 -7.94 -5.54
N ARG A 259 -3.08 -7.24 -5.64
CA ARG A 259 -4.01 -7.35 -6.77
C ARG A 259 -3.48 -6.69 -8.05
N VAL A 260 -2.67 -5.64 -7.95
CA VAL A 260 -1.95 -5.07 -9.10
C VAL A 260 -0.99 -6.11 -9.69
N SER A 261 -0.19 -6.76 -8.83
CA SER A 261 0.69 -7.86 -9.24
C SER A 261 -0.09 -9.03 -9.86
N LEU A 262 -1.22 -9.42 -9.26
CA LEU A 262 -2.11 -10.44 -9.81
C LEU A 262 -2.60 -10.08 -11.22
N ALA A 263 -3.01 -8.83 -11.47
CA ALA A 263 -3.48 -8.42 -12.78
C ALA A 263 -2.40 -8.61 -13.86
N ARG A 264 -1.13 -8.31 -13.55
CA ARG A 264 0.02 -8.55 -14.44
C ARG A 264 0.19 -10.05 -14.74
N LEU A 265 0.11 -10.90 -13.71
CA LEU A 265 0.20 -12.37 -13.89
C LEU A 265 -0.95 -12.92 -14.73
N LEU A 266 -2.17 -12.42 -14.55
CA LEU A 266 -3.34 -12.81 -15.34
C LEU A 266 -3.16 -12.42 -16.81
N MET A 267 -2.67 -11.21 -17.09
CA MET A 267 -2.35 -10.76 -18.46
C MET A 267 -1.27 -11.65 -19.10
N GLU A 268 -0.20 -11.97 -18.37
CA GLU A 268 0.89 -12.83 -18.88
C GLU A 268 0.45 -14.28 -19.12
N ALA A 269 -0.54 -14.77 -18.36
CA ALA A 269 -1.11 -16.09 -18.52
C ALA A 269 -2.27 -16.15 -19.53
N ASP A 270 -2.52 -15.11 -20.33
CA ASP A 270 -3.68 -14.97 -21.25
C ASP A 270 -5.05 -15.13 -20.58
N MET A 271 -5.16 -14.78 -19.29
CA MET A 271 -6.43 -14.73 -18.57
C MET A 271 -7.03 -13.30 -18.65
N ASP A 272 -7.19 -12.79 -19.88
CA ASP A 272 -7.47 -11.37 -20.14
C ASP A 272 -8.76 -10.90 -19.44
N VAL A 273 -9.83 -11.71 -19.48
CA VAL A 273 -11.13 -11.36 -18.88
C VAL A 273 -11.02 -11.23 -17.36
N ASP A 274 -10.37 -12.20 -16.70
CA ASP A 274 -10.16 -12.15 -15.25
C ASP A 274 -9.24 -10.97 -14.87
N ALA A 275 -8.24 -10.63 -15.71
CA ALA A 275 -7.38 -9.47 -15.48
C ALA A 275 -8.20 -8.16 -15.49
N ILE A 276 -9.09 -7.98 -16.47
CA ILE A 276 -9.95 -6.80 -16.55
C ILE A 276 -10.90 -6.70 -15.35
N GLU A 277 -11.50 -7.80 -14.90
CA GLU A 277 -12.36 -7.81 -13.71
C GLU A 277 -11.61 -7.35 -12.45
N VAL A 278 -10.37 -7.82 -12.26
CA VAL A 278 -9.51 -7.39 -11.15
C VAL A 278 -9.18 -5.90 -11.24
N LEU A 279 -8.84 -5.41 -12.43
CA LEU A 279 -8.48 -4.01 -12.67
C LEU A 279 -9.67 -3.06 -12.50
N GLU A 280 -10.87 -3.45 -12.95
CA GLU A 280 -12.10 -2.68 -12.71
C GLU A 280 -12.42 -2.55 -11.23
N ARG A 281 -12.23 -3.63 -10.46
CA ARG A 281 -12.38 -3.60 -9.01
C ARG A 281 -11.35 -2.69 -8.34
N LEU A 282 -10.10 -2.71 -8.79
CA LEU A 282 -9.05 -1.81 -8.29
C LEU A 282 -9.39 -0.34 -8.55
N VAL A 283 -9.84 0.00 -9.76
CA VAL A 283 -10.30 1.37 -10.08
C VAL A 283 -11.50 1.78 -9.23
N GLY A 284 -12.41 0.84 -8.92
CA GLY A 284 -13.54 1.10 -8.02
C GLY A 284 -13.13 1.43 -6.57
N GLU A 285 -11.93 1.03 -6.15
CA GLU A 285 -11.39 1.30 -4.82
C GLU A 285 -10.48 2.54 -4.79
N ASP A 286 -9.64 2.72 -5.82
CA ASP A 286 -8.78 3.89 -6.01
C ASP A 286 -8.71 4.25 -7.51
N ASP A 287 -9.39 5.33 -7.88
CA ASP A 287 -9.42 5.85 -9.25
C ASP A 287 -8.24 6.77 -9.57
N THR A 288 -7.29 6.93 -8.63
CA THR A 288 -6.11 7.78 -8.78
C THR A 288 -4.85 7.01 -9.20
N SER A 289 -4.89 5.68 -9.24
CA SER A 289 -3.73 4.87 -9.60
C SER A 289 -3.39 4.90 -11.10
N VAL A 290 -2.31 5.60 -11.47
CA VAL A 290 -1.81 5.70 -12.87
C VAL A 290 -1.55 4.33 -13.47
N GLU A 291 -0.93 3.43 -12.71
CA GLU A 291 -0.54 2.09 -13.14
C GLU A 291 -1.76 1.20 -13.40
N VAL A 292 -2.78 1.22 -12.55
CA VAL A 292 -3.99 0.41 -12.74
C VAL A 292 -4.74 0.84 -14.01
N TRP A 293 -4.88 2.16 -14.24
CA TRP A 293 -5.47 2.67 -15.46
C TRP A 293 -4.67 2.26 -16.71
N TYR A 294 -3.34 2.29 -16.62
CA TYR A 294 -2.46 1.84 -17.70
C TYR A 294 -2.63 0.34 -17.97
N LEU A 295 -2.61 -0.50 -16.93
CA LEU A 295 -2.74 -1.96 -17.06
C LEU A 295 -4.11 -2.34 -17.66
N GLY A 296 -5.20 -1.70 -17.24
CA GLY A 296 -6.51 -1.97 -17.83
C GLY A 296 -6.61 -1.50 -19.28
N GLY A 297 -6.05 -0.33 -19.59
CA GLY A 297 -5.93 0.15 -20.96
C GLY A 297 -5.13 -0.81 -21.85
N TRP A 298 -3.99 -1.30 -21.37
CA TRP A 298 -3.13 -2.23 -22.10
C TRP A 298 -3.76 -3.62 -22.24
N GLY A 299 -4.39 -4.15 -21.17
CA GLY A 299 -5.11 -5.41 -21.21
C GLY A 299 -6.28 -5.39 -22.21
N LEU A 300 -7.05 -4.30 -22.24
CA LEU A 300 -8.12 -4.11 -23.23
C LEU A 300 -7.59 -4.00 -24.67
N TYR A 301 -6.41 -3.41 -24.86
CA TYR A 301 -5.74 -3.36 -26.16
C TYR A 301 -5.37 -4.77 -26.64
N ILE A 302 -4.70 -5.56 -25.80
CA ILE A 302 -4.30 -6.95 -26.08
C ILE A 302 -5.53 -7.81 -26.39
N MET A 303 -6.58 -7.70 -25.58
CA MET A 303 -7.83 -8.44 -25.79
C MET A 303 -8.46 -8.10 -27.14
N GLY A 304 -8.46 -6.82 -27.54
CA GLY A 304 -8.94 -6.40 -28.86
C GLY A 304 -8.04 -6.90 -30.02
N GLU A 305 -6.72 -6.97 -29.84
CA GLU A 305 -5.82 -7.58 -30.83
C GLU A 305 -6.14 -9.06 -31.06
N LYS A 306 -6.30 -9.83 -29.98
CA LYS A 306 -6.68 -11.26 -30.03
C LYS A 306 -8.03 -11.46 -30.74
N GLN A 307 -9.01 -10.60 -30.45
CA GLN A 307 -10.32 -10.63 -31.11
C GLN A 307 -10.22 -10.28 -32.61
N LYS A 308 -9.44 -9.25 -32.98
CA LYS A 308 -9.23 -8.83 -34.37
C LYS A 308 -8.51 -9.91 -35.18
N ASN A 309 -7.58 -10.65 -34.56
CA ASN A 309 -6.84 -11.75 -35.19
C ASN A 309 -7.64 -13.06 -35.28
N GLY A 310 -8.82 -13.14 -34.66
CA GLY A 310 -9.67 -14.33 -34.63
C GLY A 310 -9.18 -15.42 -33.67
N GLU A 311 -8.30 -15.08 -32.72
CA GLU A 311 -7.80 -15.99 -31.69
C GLU A 311 -8.87 -16.27 -30.62
N VAL A 312 -9.80 -15.33 -30.41
CA VAL A 312 -10.93 -15.44 -29.49
C VAL A 312 -12.23 -15.34 -30.27
N SER A 313 -13.00 -16.43 -30.32
CA SER A 313 -14.32 -16.47 -30.95
C SER A 313 -15.38 -16.04 -29.94
N VAL A 314 -15.95 -14.85 -30.10
CA VAL A 314 -17.09 -14.42 -29.27
C VAL A 314 -18.34 -15.16 -29.79
N GLU A 315 -18.89 -16.09 -29.00
CA GLU A 315 -20.00 -16.96 -29.41
C GLU A 315 -21.29 -16.21 -29.84
N ASN A 316 -21.39 -14.90 -29.60
CA ASN A 316 -22.54 -14.06 -29.97
C ASN A 316 -22.15 -12.65 -30.48
N GLY A 317 -20.90 -12.43 -30.89
CA GLY A 317 -20.39 -11.10 -31.27
C GLY A 317 -20.62 -10.74 -32.74
N ASP A 318 -21.03 -9.50 -32.99
CA ASP A 318 -21.27 -8.89 -34.30
C ASP A 318 -19.97 -8.50 -35.02
N GLY A 319 -18.91 -9.32 -35.01
CA GLY A 319 -17.67 -9.09 -35.77
C GLY A 319 -16.87 -7.81 -35.45
N GLU A 320 -17.42 -6.89 -34.66
CA GLU A 320 -16.82 -5.62 -34.22
C GLU A 320 -16.52 -5.59 -32.71
N SER A 321 -16.59 -6.73 -32.02
CA SER A 321 -16.24 -6.86 -30.59
C SER A 321 -14.88 -6.23 -30.26
N TRP A 322 -13.89 -6.38 -31.15
CA TRP A 322 -12.55 -5.81 -30.96
C TRP A 322 -12.55 -4.28 -30.89
N ARG A 323 -13.48 -3.62 -31.60
CA ARG A 323 -13.63 -2.16 -31.55
C ARG A 323 -14.11 -1.71 -30.18
N VAL A 324 -15.03 -2.44 -29.55
CA VAL A 324 -15.52 -2.12 -28.21
C VAL A 324 -14.37 -2.16 -27.22
N SER A 325 -13.57 -3.24 -27.23
CA SER A 325 -12.37 -3.35 -26.38
C SER A 325 -11.38 -2.22 -26.63
N TRP A 326 -11.13 -1.85 -27.88
CA TRP A 326 -10.21 -0.76 -28.22
C TRP A 326 -10.74 0.64 -27.88
N ILE A 327 -12.05 0.88 -27.96
CA ILE A 327 -12.66 2.13 -27.48
C ILE A 327 -12.48 2.26 -25.97
N SER A 328 -12.75 1.19 -25.21
CA SER A 328 -12.52 1.18 -23.76
C SER A 328 -11.04 1.33 -23.43
N SER A 329 -10.14 0.65 -24.15
CA SER A 329 -8.69 0.79 -24.00
C SER A 329 -8.24 2.25 -24.14
N ARG A 330 -8.74 2.96 -25.16
CA ARG A 330 -8.43 4.38 -25.38
C ARG A 330 -8.87 5.25 -24.19
N GLN A 331 -10.05 5.00 -23.63
CA GLN A 331 -10.56 5.74 -22.47
C GLN A 331 -9.66 5.54 -21.24
N TRP A 332 -9.29 4.29 -20.94
CA TRP A 332 -8.43 3.95 -19.81
C TRP A 332 -7.02 4.56 -19.96
N LEU A 333 -6.43 4.49 -21.15
CA LEU A 333 -5.10 5.06 -21.41
C LEU A 333 -5.11 6.60 -21.35
N ASN A 334 -6.18 7.25 -21.82
CA ASN A 334 -6.35 8.70 -21.68
C ASN A 334 -6.43 9.10 -20.21
N GLN A 335 -7.17 8.36 -19.38
CA GLN A 335 -7.25 8.60 -17.94
C GLN A 335 -5.91 8.37 -17.25
N SER A 336 -5.19 7.30 -17.61
CA SER A 336 -3.83 7.05 -17.12
C SER A 336 -2.90 8.24 -17.41
N LEU A 337 -2.86 8.73 -18.65
CA LEU A 337 -2.02 9.89 -19.02
C LEU A 337 -2.48 11.21 -18.41
N LEU A 338 -3.76 11.35 -18.07
CA LEU A 338 -4.26 12.51 -17.33
C LEU A 338 -3.68 12.51 -15.92
N LEU A 339 -3.82 11.40 -15.20
CA LEU A 339 -3.29 11.22 -13.84
C LEU A 339 -1.76 11.31 -13.83
N PHE A 340 -1.09 10.71 -14.82
CA PHE A 340 0.35 10.77 -15.01
C PHE A 340 0.87 12.21 -14.95
N LYS A 341 0.18 13.14 -15.64
CA LYS A 341 0.53 14.56 -15.64
C LYS A 341 0.18 15.26 -14.33
N GLN A 342 -0.98 14.95 -13.76
CA GLN A 342 -1.45 15.59 -12.53
C GLN A 342 -0.58 15.26 -11.31
N GLN A 343 -0.06 14.04 -11.27
CA GLN A 343 0.73 13.52 -10.16
C GLN A 343 2.23 13.67 -10.37
N GLU A 344 2.66 14.25 -11.50
CA GLU A 344 4.07 14.31 -11.90
C GLU A 344 4.73 12.92 -11.84
N TYR A 345 4.01 11.90 -12.34
CA TYR A 345 4.37 10.50 -12.20
C TYR A 345 5.71 10.19 -12.89
N GLU A 346 6.56 9.40 -12.25
CA GLU A 346 7.99 9.29 -12.60
C GLU A 346 8.33 8.17 -13.59
N ASP A 347 7.43 7.20 -13.83
CA ASP A 347 7.67 6.10 -14.77
C ASP A 347 7.53 6.57 -16.24
N GLU A 348 8.57 7.20 -16.77
CA GLU A 348 8.60 7.70 -18.15
C GLU A 348 8.30 6.60 -19.18
N ARG A 349 8.77 5.37 -18.96
CA ARG A 349 8.59 4.25 -19.90
C ARG A 349 7.13 3.84 -20.01
N LEU A 350 6.42 3.78 -18.89
CA LEU A 350 4.97 3.55 -18.86
C LEU A 350 4.25 4.67 -19.62
N GLY A 351 4.61 5.93 -19.35
CA GLY A 351 4.01 7.10 -20.01
C GLY A 351 4.26 7.14 -21.53
N GLU A 352 5.44 6.72 -22.00
CA GLU A 352 5.76 6.57 -23.42
C GLU A 352 4.94 5.45 -24.07
N HIS A 353 4.90 4.27 -23.45
CA HIS A 353 4.15 3.14 -24.00
C HIS A 353 2.64 3.43 -24.08
N ALA A 354 2.06 4.10 -23.07
CA ALA A 354 0.66 4.52 -23.11
C ALA A 354 0.37 5.45 -24.32
N LYS A 355 1.29 6.37 -24.65
CA LYS A 355 1.17 7.25 -25.83
C LYS A 355 1.29 6.45 -27.14
N GLU A 356 2.17 5.46 -27.20
CA GLU A 356 2.30 4.58 -28.36
C GLU A 356 1.02 3.78 -28.63
N LEU A 357 0.44 3.20 -27.57
CA LEU A 357 -0.83 2.48 -27.66
C LEU A 357 -1.97 3.40 -28.14
N LEU A 358 -2.06 4.62 -27.59
CA LEU A 358 -3.05 5.61 -28.04
C LEU A 358 -2.86 6.02 -29.51
N ALA A 359 -1.62 6.15 -29.97
CA ALA A 359 -1.35 6.44 -31.38
C ALA A 359 -1.83 5.31 -32.30
N LYS A 360 -1.58 4.04 -31.93
CA LYS A 360 -2.07 2.86 -32.65
C LYS A 360 -3.60 2.81 -32.68
N LEU A 361 -4.23 3.00 -31.51
CA LEU A 361 -5.68 3.03 -31.38
C LEU A 361 -6.32 4.15 -32.21
N THR A 362 -5.71 5.33 -32.24
CA THR A 362 -6.20 6.48 -33.03
C THR A 362 -6.09 6.21 -34.53
N ALA A 363 -5.02 5.56 -34.98
CA ALA A 363 -4.85 5.20 -36.39
C ALA A 363 -5.92 4.22 -36.88
N GLU A 364 -6.39 3.32 -36.00
CA GLU A 364 -7.34 2.25 -36.33
C GLU A 364 -8.81 2.65 -36.11
N LEU A 365 -9.10 3.35 -35.01
CA LEU A 365 -10.46 3.80 -34.66
C LEU A 365 -10.81 5.15 -35.27
N GLY A 366 -9.82 5.89 -35.78
CA GLY A 366 -9.96 7.29 -36.17
C GLY A 366 -9.86 8.25 -34.98
N ALA A 367 -9.77 9.55 -35.31
CA ALA A 367 -9.78 10.61 -34.32
C ALA A 367 -11.07 10.55 -33.49
N GLU A 368 -10.94 10.83 -32.19
CA GLU A 368 -12.08 10.94 -31.31
C GLU A 368 -12.94 12.11 -31.78
N VAL A 369 -14.16 11.83 -32.27
CA VAL A 369 -15.17 12.87 -32.45
C VAL A 369 -15.59 13.26 -31.04
N THR A 370 -14.99 14.31 -30.50
CA THR A 370 -15.51 14.98 -29.31
C THR A 370 -16.95 15.37 -29.63
N LYS A 371 -17.92 14.63 -29.08
CA LYS A 371 -19.30 15.10 -28.94
C LYS A 371 -19.25 16.30 -27.99
N GLY A 372 -18.95 17.45 -28.59
CA GLY A 372 -18.58 18.70 -27.94
C GLY A 372 -18.38 19.82 -28.97
N ASP A 373 -18.09 19.48 -30.23
CA ASP A 373 -18.06 20.43 -31.37
C ASP A 373 -19.01 19.98 -32.49
N GLN A 374 -20.27 19.70 -32.14
CA GLN A 374 -21.39 19.75 -33.09
C GLN A 374 -22.35 20.79 -32.54
N ASP A 375 -22.01 22.07 -32.72
CA ASP A 375 -22.91 23.23 -32.71
C ASP A 375 -22.17 24.42 -33.34
N GLU A 376 -21.70 24.25 -34.59
CA GLU A 376 -21.52 25.37 -35.53
C GLU A 376 -22.05 24.93 -36.90
N ASP A 377 -23.25 24.33 -36.91
CA ASP A 377 -24.17 24.60 -38.02
C ASP A 377 -24.63 26.03 -37.82
N GLY A 378 -23.92 26.96 -38.47
CA GLY A 378 -24.34 28.34 -38.60
C GLY A 378 -25.66 28.42 -39.35
N GLU A 379 -26.76 28.26 -38.63
CA GLU A 379 -28.04 28.84 -39.03
C GLU A 379 -27.90 30.36 -38.91
N GLU A 380 -27.47 30.97 -40.00
CA GLU A 380 -27.56 32.40 -40.26
C GLU A 380 -29.05 32.75 -40.45
N TRP A 381 -29.70 33.12 -39.35
CA TRP A 381 -30.98 33.82 -39.36
C TRP A 381 -30.74 35.32 -39.55
N GLU A 382 -31.35 35.88 -40.60
CA GLU A 382 -32.00 37.20 -40.71
C GLU A 382 -32.13 37.48 -42.23
N ASP A 383 -33.32 37.71 -42.79
CA ASP A 383 -34.11 38.89 -42.44
C ASP A 383 -35.60 38.76 -42.79
N ASP A 384 -36.37 39.54 -42.04
CA ASP A 384 -37.81 39.81 -42.04
C ASP A 384 -38.49 39.96 -43.41
N GLU A 385 -39.71 39.42 -43.55
CA GLU A 385 -40.83 40.17 -44.15
C GLU A 385 -42.16 39.78 -43.47
N ASP A 386 -42.79 40.81 -42.91
CA ASP A 386 -44.14 40.90 -42.35
C ASP A 386 -45.23 40.15 -43.14
N SER A 387 -46.13 39.47 -42.43
CA SER A 387 -47.58 39.69 -42.60
C SER A 387 -48.35 39.02 -41.46
N ASP A 388 -48.76 39.89 -40.56
CA ASP A 388 -49.85 39.82 -39.59
C ASP A 388 -51.11 39.00 -39.96
N GLU A 389 -51.83 38.69 -38.87
CA GLU A 389 -53.29 38.54 -38.69
C GLU A 389 -53.91 37.12 -38.63
N ASP A 390 -54.05 36.70 -37.36
CA ASP A 390 -55.32 36.45 -36.67
C ASP A 390 -56.05 35.10 -36.72
N GLU A 391 -56.00 34.47 -35.55
CA GLU A 391 -57.09 33.96 -34.70
C GLU A 391 -58.30 33.23 -35.30
N ASP A 392 -58.49 32.03 -34.74
CA ASP A 392 -59.69 31.20 -34.76
C ASP A 392 -61.00 31.99 -34.62
N MET A 393 -61.95 31.69 -35.51
CA MET A 393 -63.38 31.88 -35.25
C MET A 393 -64.14 30.58 -35.55
N ALA A 394 -65.00 30.26 -34.59
CA ALA A 394 -65.81 29.07 -34.49
C ALA A 394 -66.97 28.96 -35.51
N GLU A 395 -67.57 27.77 -35.50
CA GLU A 395 -68.92 27.38 -35.96
C GLU A 395 -69.21 27.32 -37.46
N SER A 396 -69.39 26.07 -37.95
CA SER A 396 -70.64 25.58 -38.56
C SER A 396 -70.70 24.06 -38.52
#